data_AF-A0A6J8C3E2-F1
#
_entry.id   AF-A0A6J8C3E2-F1
#
_cell.length_a   1.000
_cell.length_b   1.000
_cell.length_c   1.000
_cell.angle_alpha   90.00
_cell.angle_beta   90.00
_cell.angle_gamma   90.00
#
_symmetry.space_group_name_H-M   'P 1'
#
loop_
_entity.id
_entity.type
_entity.pdbx_description
1 polymer ?
#
loop_
_entity_poly.entity_id
_entity_poly.type
_entity_poly.pdbx_seq_one_letter_code
_entity_poly.pdbx_strand_id
1 'polypeptide(L)'
;MAVVSKFPQGYGYVVLTGVGSALLLQWTMFRVFNTRRKVKDIEYPSLYHPGKEKLNCVVRAHQNILEGYPVFLMVLFVGGLQRPKICASAGWVWILGQVAYVYCYCSDDKTNRRYGKCIGYLGLLTMFGCTIEFGVRELMHKRILRTAIGVKNVVATKAKGLLPTVMKKQNG
;
A
#
# COMPACT_ATOMS: atom_id res chain seq x y z
N MET A 1 -1.36 -3.66 26.63
CA MET A 1 -0.58 -4.12 25.45
C MET A 1 -1.35 -5.13 24.56
N ALA A 2 -2.64 -4.88 24.27
CA ALA A 2 -3.47 -5.85 23.52
C ALA A 2 -3.50 -5.65 22.00
N VAL A 3 -2.99 -4.51 21.50
CA VAL A 3 -3.01 -4.17 20.07
C VAL A 3 -1.83 -4.83 19.34
N VAL A 4 -0.63 -4.79 19.95
CA VAL A 4 0.60 -5.33 19.37
C VAL A 4 0.51 -6.84 19.13
N SER A 5 -0.20 -7.57 19.99
CA SER A 5 -0.37 -9.03 19.89
C SER A 5 -1.31 -9.47 18.77
N LYS A 6 -2.11 -8.57 18.19
CA LYS A 6 -3.04 -8.88 17.09
C LYS A 6 -2.45 -8.63 15.69
N PHE A 7 -1.31 -7.96 15.60
CA PHE A 7 -0.68 -7.64 14.31
C PHE A 7 0.35 -8.69 13.90
N PRO A 8 0.56 -8.87 12.58
CA PRO A 8 1.63 -9.74 12.05
C PRO A 8 3.00 -9.31 12.60
N GLN A 9 3.85 -10.28 12.93
CA GLN A 9 5.20 -10.00 13.40
C GLN A 9 5.97 -9.17 12.35
N GLY A 10 6.41 -7.96 12.75
CA GLY A 10 7.11 -7.03 11.87
C GLY A 10 6.22 -6.02 11.14
N TYR A 11 4.93 -5.91 11.44
CA TYR A 11 4.07 -4.86 10.87
C TYR A 11 4.55 -3.43 11.18
N GLY A 12 5.34 -3.25 12.26
CA GLY A 12 5.99 -1.97 12.57
C GLY A 12 6.86 -1.41 11.43
N TYR A 13 7.46 -2.26 10.60
CA TYR A 13 8.23 -1.81 9.43
C TYR A 13 7.35 -1.15 8.37
N VAL A 14 6.11 -1.63 8.20
CA VAL A 14 5.13 -1.04 7.27
C VAL A 14 4.72 0.35 7.76
N VAL A 15 4.47 0.48 9.07
CA VAL A 15 4.12 1.77 9.69
C VAL A 15 5.26 2.78 9.54
N LEU A 16 6.50 2.37 9.83
CA LEU A 16 7.68 3.23 9.64
C LEU A 16 7.86 3.66 8.18
N THR A 17 7.60 2.75 7.23
CA THR A 17 7.64 3.06 5.80
C THR A 17 6.54 4.06 5.42
N GLY A 18 5.34 3.93 6.00
CA GLY A 18 4.25 4.90 5.87
C GLY A 18 4.65 6.29 6.37
N VAL A 19 5.25 6.38 7.57
CA VAL A 19 5.78 7.64 8.11
C VAL A 19 6.88 8.22 7.22
N GLY A 20 7.81 7.38 6.74
CA GLY A 20 8.85 7.80 5.81
C GLY A 20 8.29 8.40 4.51
N SER A 21 7.22 7.81 3.98
CA SER A 21 6.53 8.35 2.80
C SER A 21 5.84 9.69 3.06
N ALA A 22 5.34 9.93 4.27
CA ALA A 22 4.77 11.22 4.67
C ALA A 22 5.86 12.30 4.79
N LEU A 23 7.03 11.95 5.33
CA LEU A 23 8.20 12.84 5.38
C LEU A 23 8.68 13.20 3.97
N LEU A 24 8.63 12.27 3.03
CA LEU A 24 8.91 12.56 1.61
C LEU A 24 7.96 13.62 1.05
N LEU A 25 6.65 13.50 1.30
CA LEU A 25 5.68 14.51 0.88
C LEU A 25 5.99 15.87 1.49
N GLN A 26 6.28 15.92 2.79
CA GLN A 26 6.64 17.15 3.47
C GLN A 26 7.92 17.79 2.92
N TRP A 27 8.92 16.98 2.58
CA TRP A 27 10.13 17.44 1.92
C TRP A 27 9.84 18.07 0.55
N THR A 28 9.00 17.43 -0.27
CA THR A 28 8.61 17.99 -1.57
C THR A 28 7.79 19.27 -1.45
N MET A 29 6.91 19.37 -0.44
CA MET A 29 6.20 20.61 -0.09
C MET A 29 7.20 21.72 0.25
N PHE A 30 8.17 21.44 1.13
CA PHE A 30 9.18 22.42 1.53
C PHE A 30 10.02 22.90 0.34
N ARG A 31 10.30 22.03 -0.64
CA ARG A 31 10.94 22.43 -1.90
C ARG A 31 10.08 23.38 -2.73
N VAL A 32 8.78 23.14 -2.84
CA VAL A 32 7.85 24.07 -3.49
C VAL A 32 7.86 25.43 -2.78
N PHE A 33 7.78 25.44 -1.45
CA PHE A 33 7.85 26.68 -0.67
C PHE A 33 9.17 27.43 -0.85
N ASN A 34 10.30 26.72 -0.82
CA ASN A 34 11.62 27.34 -1.01
C ASN A 34 11.78 27.92 -2.42
N THR A 35 11.32 27.21 -3.45
CA THR A 35 11.34 27.72 -4.82
C THR A 35 10.41 28.92 -4.99
N ARG A 36 9.23 28.90 -4.36
CA ARG A 36 8.31 30.06 -4.33
C ARG A 36 8.96 31.28 -3.68
N ARG A 37 9.63 31.13 -2.54
CA ARG A 37 10.33 32.24 -1.86
C ARG A 37 11.44 32.87 -2.70
N LYS A 38 12.07 32.10 -3.59
CA LYS A 38 13.15 32.58 -4.46
C LYS A 38 12.65 33.33 -5.70
N VAL A 39 11.38 33.17 -6.06
CA VAL A 39 10.78 33.83 -7.20
C VAL A 39 10.02 35.06 -6.71
N LYS A 40 10.49 36.25 -7.09
CA LYS A 40 9.71 37.49 -6.94
C LYS A 40 8.51 37.47 -7.92
N ASP A 41 7.42 38.11 -7.52
CA ASP A 41 6.20 38.34 -8.32
C ASP A 41 5.21 37.17 -8.47
N ILE A 42 5.08 36.33 -7.43
CA ILE A 42 3.99 35.34 -7.34
C ILE A 42 2.89 35.90 -6.45
N GLU A 43 1.83 36.41 -7.07
CA GLU A 43 0.60 36.78 -6.36
C GLU A 43 -0.28 35.53 -6.15
N TYR A 44 -0.76 35.32 -4.93
CA TYR A 44 -1.78 34.31 -4.66
C TYR A 44 -3.06 34.73 -5.41
N PRO A 45 -3.75 33.84 -6.15
CA PRO A 45 -3.84 32.38 -5.98
C PRO A 45 -3.19 31.53 -7.09
N SER A 46 -2.36 32.10 -7.97
CA SER A 46 -1.89 31.35 -9.15
C SER A 46 -0.89 30.24 -8.79
N LEU A 47 -1.09 29.06 -9.39
CA LEU A 47 -0.23 27.88 -9.19
C LEU A 47 0.88 27.78 -10.25
N TYR A 48 0.60 28.25 -11.46
CA TYR A 48 1.50 28.25 -12.60
C TYR A 48 1.76 29.68 -13.07
N HIS A 49 3.00 29.97 -13.46
CA HIS A 49 3.36 31.28 -14.00
C HIS A 49 4.09 31.16 -15.34
N PRO A 50 3.70 31.94 -16.36
CA PRO A 50 4.44 32.02 -17.60
C PRO A 50 5.86 32.58 -17.32
N GLY A 51 6.89 31.97 -17.93
CA GLY A 51 8.28 32.38 -17.74
C GLY A 51 8.98 31.88 -16.47
N LYS A 52 8.29 31.11 -15.61
CA LYS A 52 8.87 30.49 -14.39
C LYS A 52 8.83 28.97 -14.45
N GLU A 53 9.46 28.39 -15.46
CA GLU A 53 9.43 26.94 -15.72
C GLU A 53 9.89 26.10 -14.52
N LYS A 54 10.94 26.53 -13.80
CA LYS A 54 11.45 25.81 -12.62
C LYS A 54 10.41 25.67 -11.51
N LEU A 55 9.60 26.71 -11.27
CA LEU A 55 8.52 26.67 -10.29
C LEU A 55 7.43 25.68 -10.73
N ASN A 56 6.97 25.83 -11.97
CA ASN A 56 5.93 24.98 -12.55
C ASN A 56 6.35 23.51 -12.53
N CYS A 57 7.64 23.23 -12.76
CA CYS A 57 8.19 21.89 -12.71
C CYS A 57 8.15 21.29 -11.30
N VAL A 58 8.63 22.01 -10.28
CA VAL A 58 8.61 21.51 -8.89
C VAL A 58 7.18 21.29 -8.41
N VAL A 59 6.27 22.21 -8.73
CA VAL A 59 4.83 22.08 -8.40
C VAL A 59 4.21 20.86 -9.07
N ARG A 60 4.47 20.64 -10.37
CA ARG A 60 3.93 19.48 -11.09
C ARG A 60 4.51 18.17 -10.57
N ALA A 61 5.80 18.13 -10.24
CA ALA A 61 6.44 16.96 -9.66
C ALA A 61 5.79 16.58 -8.33
N HIS A 62 5.54 17.56 -7.46
CA HIS A 62 4.86 17.37 -6.20
C HIS A 62 3.41 16.86 -6.38
N GLN A 63 2.63 17.49 -7.26
CA GLN A 63 1.26 17.05 -7.57
C GLN A 63 1.21 15.60 -8.09
N ASN A 64 2.12 15.22 -9.00
CA ASN A 64 2.16 13.86 -9.52
C ASN A 64 2.44 12.81 -8.42
N ILE A 65 3.18 13.16 -7.36
CA ILE A 65 3.35 12.26 -6.20
C ILE A 65 2.05 12.21 -5.40
N LEU A 66 1.40 13.35 -5.19
CA LEU A 66 0.17 13.47 -4.41
C LEU A 66 -1.02 12.74 -5.07
N GLU A 67 -1.09 12.74 -6.40
CA GLU A 67 -2.08 11.97 -7.18
C GLU A 67 -1.94 10.45 -6.96
N GLY A 68 -0.71 9.94 -6.83
CA GLY A 68 -0.44 8.51 -6.63
C GLY A 68 -0.35 8.06 -5.17
N TYR A 69 -0.27 9.00 -4.23
CA TYR A 69 -0.03 8.72 -2.81
C TYR A 69 -1.15 7.92 -2.12
N PRO A 70 -2.45 8.20 -2.34
CA PRO A 70 -3.52 7.43 -1.72
C PRO A 70 -3.48 5.96 -2.12
N VAL A 71 -3.20 5.68 -3.40
CA VAL A 71 -3.08 4.31 -3.91
C VAL A 71 -1.90 3.60 -3.27
N PHE A 72 -0.74 4.28 -3.16
CA PHE A 72 0.44 3.75 -2.49
C PHE A 72 0.16 3.36 -1.03
N LEU A 73 -0.49 4.24 -0.25
CA LEU A 73 -0.82 3.94 1.15
C LEU A 73 -1.78 2.75 1.27
N MET A 74 -2.78 2.68 0.41
CA MET A 74 -3.74 1.58 0.41
C MET A 74 -3.06 0.23 0.17
N VAL A 75 -2.20 0.11 -0.86
CA VAL A 75 -1.51 -1.16 -1.14
C VAL A 75 -0.42 -1.48 -0.10
N LEU A 76 0.23 -0.47 0.48
CA LEU A 76 1.23 -0.66 1.53
C LEU A 76 0.61 -1.25 2.80
N PHE A 77 -0.49 -0.65 3.29
CA PHE A 77 -1.14 -1.12 4.51
C PHE A 77 -1.89 -2.43 4.31
N VAL A 78 -2.65 -2.57 3.21
CA VAL A 78 -3.42 -3.79 2.95
C VAL A 78 -2.50 -4.97 2.59
N GLY A 79 -1.53 -4.78 1.70
CA GLY A 79 -0.55 -5.83 1.37
C GLY A 79 0.37 -6.19 2.54
N GLY A 80 0.67 -5.21 3.40
CA GLY A 80 1.49 -5.37 4.60
C GLY A 80 0.89 -6.29 5.67
N LEU A 81 -0.42 -6.55 5.64
CA LEU A 81 -1.08 -7.47 6.58
C LEU A 81 -0.64 -8.92 6.39
N GLN A 82 -0.33 -9.34 5.17
CA GLN A 82 0.14 -10.70 4.92
C GLN A 82 1.66 -10.81 4.86
N ARG A 83 2.32 -9.87 4.17
CA ARG A 83 3.77 -9.89 3.94
C ARG A 83 4.41 -8.56 4.33
N PRO A 84 4.55 -8.26 5.64
CA PRO A 84 5.00 -6.95 6.12
C PRO A 84 6.41 -6.59 5.66
N LYS A 85 7.34 -7.56 5.62
CA LYS A 85 8.74 -7.31 5.23
C LYS A 85 8.89 -6.95 3.74
N ILE A 86 8.18 -7.66 2.87
CA ILE A 86 8.23 -7.43 1.41
C ILE A 86 7.55 -6.12 1.05
N CYS A 87 6.40 -5.83 1.66
CA CYS A 87 5.71 -4.55 1.44
C CYS A 87 6.54 -3.37 1.96
N ALA A 88 7.20 -3.51 3.11
CA ALA A 88 8.08 -2.46 3.62
C ALA A 88 9.30 -2.21 2.71
N SER A 89 9.97 -3.26 2.22
CA SER A 89 11.10 -3.07 1.30
C SER A 89 10.67 -2.47 -0.04
N ALA A 90 9.55 -2.94 -0.61
CA ALA A 90 8.98 -2.36 -1.82
C ALA A 90 8.55 -0.90 -1.63
N GLY A 91 8.03 -0.55 -0.45
CA GLY A 91 7.69 0.82 -0.09
C GLY A 91 8.90 1.74 -0.03
N TRP A 92 10.03 1.27 0.53
CA TRP A 92 11.29 2.02 0.48
C TRP A 92 11.84 2.20 -0.94
N VAL A 93 11.75 1.18 -1.79
CA VAL A 93 12.12 1.29 -3.21
C VAL A 93 11.27 2.35 -3.91
N TRP A 94 9.96 2.40 -3.61
CA TRP A 94 9.08 3.44 -4.12
C TRP A 94 9.49 4.84 -3.65
N ILE A 95 9.77 5.02 -2.35
CA ILE A 95 10.23 6.29 -1.77
C ILE A 95 11.51 6.78 -2.48
N LEU A 96 12.51 5.90 -2.63
CA LEU A 96 13.76 6.23 -3.32
C LEU A 96 13.54 6.59 -4.80
N GLY A 97 12.65 5.86 -5.49
CA GLY A 97 12.25 6.18 -6.86
C GLY A 97 11.63 7.57 -7.00
N GLN A 98 10.79 7.98 -6.03
CA GLN A 98 10.21 9.32 -6.02
C GLN A 98 11.23 10.41 -5.70
N VAL A 99 12.17 10.17 -4.77
CA VAL A 99 13.26 11.11 -4.49
C VAL A 99 14.07 11.35 -5.77
N ALA A 100 14.51 10.28 -6.44
CA ALA A 100 15.23 10.36 -7.71
C ALA A 100 14.40 11.08 -8.78
N TYR A 101 13.09 10.77 -8.87
CA TYR A 101 12.18 11.44 -9.79
C TYR A 101 12.14 12.96 -9.58
N VAL A 102 11.97 13.46 -8.34
CA VAL A 102 11.89 14.90 -8.07
C VAL A 102 13.23 15.60 -8.32
N TYR A 103 14.36 14.94 -8.02
CA TYR A 103 15.69 15.48 -8.36
C TYR A 103 15.86 15.61 -9.87
N CYS A 104 15.62 14.54 -10.63
CA CYS A 104 15.74 14.54 -12.08
C CYS A 104 14.69 15.42 -12.79
N TYR A 105 13.53 15.66 -12.18
CA TYR A 105 12.49 16.52 -12.75
C TYR A 105 12.91 17.99 -12.82
N CYS A 106 13.82 18.42 -11.95
CA CYS A 106 14.34 19.79 -11.91
C CYS A 106 15.61 19.98 -12.74
N SER A 107 16.22 18.88 -13.20
CA SER A 107 17.38 18.90 -14.09
C SER A 107 16.89 18.88 -15.54
N ASP A 108 17.62 19.53 -16.45
CA ASP A 108 17.27 19.61 -17.88
C ASP A 108 17.38 18.26 -18.62
N ASP A 109 17.87 17.24 -17.92
CA ASP A 109 18.18 15.92 -18.46
C ASP A 109 16.95 14.99 -18.41
N LYS A 110 16.14 15.08 -19.47
CA LYS A 110 14.82 14.40 -19.60
C LYS A 110 14.88 12.87 -19.53
N THR A 111 16.03 12.28 -19.83
CA THR A 111 16.23 10.82 -19.90
C THR A 111 16.23 10.19 -18.51
N ASN A 112 16.85 10.85 -17.54
CA ASN A 112 16.99 10.37 -16.16
C ASN A 112 15.67 10.39 -15.37
N ARG A 113 14.71 11.23 -15.79
CA ARG A 113 13.35 11.27 -15.23
C ARG A 113 12.60 9.94 -15.36
N ARG A 114 12.81 9.21 -16.46
CA ARG A 114 12.07 7.96 -16.73
C ARG A 114 12.51 6.85 -15.78
N TYR A 115 13.81 6.71 -15.54
CA TYR A 115 14.37 5.67 -14.67
C TYR A 115 13.87 5.78 -13.22
N GLY A 116 13.84 6.98 -12.63
CA GLY A 116 13.30 7.19 -11.29
C GLY A 116 11.83 6.78 -11.17
N LYS A 117 11.02 7.13 -12.18
CA LYS A 117 9.61 6.70 -12.24
C LYS A 117 9.46 5.19 -12.44
N CYS A 118 10.26 4.57 -13.30
CA CYS A 118 10.22 3.12 -13.54
C CYS A 118 10.54 2.32 -12.26
N ILE A 119 11.55 2.74 -11.50
CA ILE A 119 11.90 2.12 -10.21
C ILE A 119 10.74 2.26 -9.22
N GLY A 120 10.13 3.44 -9.16
CA GLY A 120 8.93 3.67 -8.35
C GLY A 120 7.76 2.75 -8.75
N TYR A 121 7.48 2.59 -10.05
CA TYR A 121 6.44 1.69 -10.53
C TYR A 121 6.72 0.22 -10.19
N LEU A 122 7.98 -0.20 -10.22
CA LEU A 122 8.36 -1.57 -9.85
C LEU A 122 8.04 -1.86 -8.38
N GLY A 123 8.33 -0.91 -7.48
CA GLY A 123 7.90 -0.99 -6.08
C GLY A 123 6.38 -1.07 -5.95
N LEU A 124 5.65 -0.22 -6.68
CA LEU A 124 4.18 -0.19 -6.65
C LEU A 124 3.56 -1.51 -7.15
N LEU A 125 4.05 -2.06 -8.26
CA LEU A 125 3.60 -3.34 -8.81
C LEU A 125 3.84 -4.50 -7.84
N THR A 126 4.97 -4.47 -7.12
CA THR A 126 5.28 -5.47 -6.09
C THR A 126 4.26 -5.42 -4.95
N MET A 127 3.87 -4.23 -4.49
CA MET A 127 2.83 -4.07 -3.46
C MET A 127 1.43 -4.46 -3.98
N PHE A 128 1.11 -4.18 -5.24
CA PHE A 128 -0.11 -4.67 -5.88
C PHE A 128 -0.17 -6.19 -5.90
N GLY A 129 0.92 -6.86 -6.29
CA GLY A 129 1.01 -8.32 -6.26
C GLY A 129 0.76 -8.88 -4.86
N CYS A 130 1.39 -8.30 -3.84
CA CYS A 130 1.16 -8.69 -2.44
C CYS A 130 -0.30 -8.49 -1.98
N THR A 131 -0.95 -7.41 -2.44
CA THR A 131 -2.34 -7.11 -2.11
C THR A 131 -3.32 -8.08 -2.79
N ILE A 132 -3.04 -8.45 -4.04
CA ILE A 132 -3.82 -9.44 -4.79
C ILE A 132 -3.67 -10.82 -4.15
N GLU A 133 -2.44 -11.24 -3.80
CA GLU A 133 -2.21 -12.49 -3.07
C GLU A 133 -3.04 -12.56 -1.78
N PHE A 134 -3.12 -11.45 -1.04
CA PHE A 134 -3.93 -11.34 0.16
C PHE A 134 -5.43 -11.52 -0.09
N GLY A 135 -5.97 -10.81 -1.09
CA GLY A 135 -7.37 -10.96 -1.47
C GLY A 135 -7.72 -12.40 -1.91
N VAL A 136 -6.88 -13.01 -2.75
CA VAL A 136 -7.09 -14.39 -3.24
C VAL A 136 -7.03 -15.39 -2.10
N ARG A 137 -6.07 -15.26 -1.19
CA ARG A 137 -5.89 -16.21 -0.09
C ARG A 137 -7.04 -16.18 0.91
N GLU A 138 -7.53 -14.99 1.25
CA GLU A 138 -8.71 -14.83 2.10
C GLU A 138 -9.96 -15.46 1.47
N LEU A 139 -10.20 -15.23 0.17
CA LEU A 139 -11.33 -15.82 -0.54
C LEU A 139 -11.27 -17.35 -0.57
N MET A 140 -10.09 -17.93 -0.80
CA MET A 140 -9.88 -19.37 -0.81
C MET A 140 -10.03 -19.97 0.59
N HIS A 141 -9.50 -19.32 1.63
CA HIS A 141 -9.61 -19.80 3.01
C HIS A 141 -11.06 -19.85 3.50
N LYS A 142 -11.86 -18.81 3.21
CA LYS A 142 -13.29 -18.79 3.56
C LYS A 142 -14.12 -19.82 2.78
N ARG A 143 -13.69 -20.22 1.58
CA ARG A 143 -14.35 -21.33 0.84
C ARG A 143 -14.09 -22.67 1.53
N ILE A 144 -12.84 -22.95 1.91
CA ILE A 144 -12.44 -24.20 2.59
C ILE A 144 -13.07 -24.32 3.99
N LEU A 145 -13.12 -23.22 4.76
CA LEU A 145 -13.76 -23.24 6.07
C LEU A 145 -15.27 -23.47 5.97
N ARG A 146 -15.94 -22.89 4.97
CA ARG A 146 -17.37 -23.11 4.76
C ARG A 146 -17.67 -24.56 4.38
N THR A 147 -16.87 -25.17 3.52
CA THR A 147 -17.04 -26.61 3.20
C THR A 147 -16.72 -27.48 4.41
N ALA A 148 -15.67 -27.19 5.18
CA ALA A 148 -15.31 -27.95 6.37
C ALA A 148 -16.38 -27.87 7.48
N ILE A 149 -16.95 -26.69 7.73
CA ILE A 149 -18.06 -26.51 8.68
C ILE A 149 -19.32 -27.18 8.18
N GLY A 150 -19.63 -27.07 6.87
CA GLY A 150 -20.75 -27.75 6.25
C GLY A 150 -20.65 -29.28 6.39
N VAL A 151 -19.47 -29.86 6.13
CA VAL A 151 -19.21 -31.29 6.30
C VAL A 151 -19.33 -31.71 7.77
N LYS A 152 -18.75 -30.95 8.71
CA LYS A 152 -18.90 -31.23 10.15
C LYS A 152 -20.36 -31.21 10.59
N ASN A 153 -21.15 -30.25 10.12
CA ASN A 153 -22.57 -30.15 10.45
C ASN A 153 -23.37 -31.32 9.85
N VAL A 154 -23.09 -31.73 8.61
CA VAL A 154 -23.73 -32.90 7.99
C VAL A 154 -23.40 -34.20 8.75
N VAL A 155 -22.14 -34.40 9.12
CA VAL A 155 -21.71 -35.57 9.91
C VAL A 155 -22.35 -35.56 11.30
N ALA A 156 -22.38 -34.41 11.98
CA ALA A 156 -23.01 -34.27 13.30
C ALA A 156 -24.52 -34.55 13.25
N THR A 157 -25.21 -34.13 12.19
CA THR A 157 -26.64 -34.38 11.99
C THR A 157 -26.92 -35.86 11.70
N LYS A 158 -26.08 -36.50 10.87
CA LYS A 158 -26.18 -37.92 10.55
C LYS A 158 -25.90 -38.80 11.78
N ALA A 159 -24.90 -38.46 12.59
CA ALA A 159 -24.59 -39.16 13.85
C ALA A 159 -25.75 -39.06 14.86
N LYS A 160 -26.38 -37.87 14.99
CA LYS A 160 -27.57 -37.69 15.85
C LYS A 160 -28.79 -38.45 15.35
N GLY A 161 -28.96 -38.63 14.04
CA GLY A 161 -30.04 -39.45 13.47
C GLY A 161 -29.83 -40.97 13.60
N LEU A 162 -28.59 -41.43 13.73
CA LEU A 162 -28.22 -42.84 13.93
C LEU A 162 -28.23 -43.29 15.39
N LEU A 163 -28.08 -42.38 16.34
CA LEU A 163 -28.13 -42.68 17.78
C LEU A 163 -29.50 -43.20 18.29
N PRO A 164 -30.67 -42.66 17.89
CA PRO A 164 -31.96 -43.15 18.39
C PRO A 164 -32.36 -44.52 17.83
N THR A 165 -31.83 -44.93 16.68
CA THR A 165 -32.15 -46.24 16.06
C THR A 165 -31.32 -47.39 16.61
N VAL A 166 -30.07 -47.15 17.01
CA VAL A 166 -29.21 -48.17 17.64
C VAL A 166 -29.65 -48.47 19.08
N MET A 167 -30.03 -47.44 19.85
CA MET A 167 -30.53 -47.60 21.22
C MET A 167 -31.85 -48.37 21.30
N LYS A 168 -32.68 -48.32 20.26
CA LYS A 168 -33.95 -49.07 20.20
C LYS A 168 -33.75 -50.55 19.84
N LYS A 169 -32.60 -50.92 19.26
CA LYS A 169 -32.27 -52.30 18.85
C LYS A 169 -31.56 -53.10 19.95
N GLN A 170 -31.03 -52.45 20.99
CA GLN A 170 -30.40 -53.15 22.13
C GLN A 170 -31.35 -53.47 23.29
N ASN A 171 -32.59 -52.97 23.27
CA ASN A 171 -33.58 -53.15 24.35
C ASN A 171 -34.78 -54.05 23.96
N GLY A 172 -34.64 -54.88 22.93
CA GLY A 172 -35.64 -55.88 22.53
C GLY A 172 -34.96 -57.21 22.22
#